data_AF-A0A3G7U441-F1
#
_entry.id   AF-A0A3G7U441-F1
#
_cell.length_a   1.000
_cell.length_b   1.000
_cell.length_c   1.000
_cell.angle_alpha   90.00
_cell.angle_beta   90.00
_cell.angle_gamma   90.00
#
_symmetry.space_group_name_H-M   'P 1'
#
loop_
_entity.id
_entity.type
_entity.pdbx_description
1 polymer ?
#
loop_
_entity_poly.entity_id
_entity_poly.type
_entity_poly.pdbx_seq_one_letter_code
_entity_poly.pdbx_strand_id
1 'polypeptide(L)'
;MSRYHDRAIEMIQHQITRVCKSACPDADFCEGLIQANVGQGHISTEESVELMQALVDAVSARRRERQQQSAAQRLAAYERQYGRAS
;
A
#
# COMPACT_ATOMS: atom_id res chain seq x y z
N MET A 1 -15.90 -18.47 13.77
CA MET A 1 -16.04 -17.26 12.94
C MET A 1 -16.69 -17.64 11.62
N SER A 2 -17.41 -16.72 10.97
CA SER A 2 -18.12 -16.97 9.70
C SER A 2 -17.13 -17.12 8.55
N ARG A 3 -17.35 -18.06 7.63
CA ARG A 3 -16.50 -18.25 6.42
C ARG A 3 -16.36 -16.97 5.57
N TYR A 4 -17.31 -16.04 5.69
CA TYR A 4 -17.28 -14.74 5.02
C TYR A 4 -16.33 -13.75 5.68
N HIS A 5 -16.12 -13.85 7.00
CA HIS A 5 -15.19 -13.02 7.74
C HIS A 5 -13.75 -13.31 7.32
N ASP A 6 -13.31 -14.57 7.43
CA ASP A 6 -11.93 -14.96 7.10
C ASP A 6 -11.58 -14.61 5.64
N ARG A 7 -12.53 -14.81 4.74
CA ARG A 7 -12.37 -14.47 3.31
C ARG A 7 -12.29 -12.97 3.06
N ALA A 8 -13.06 -12.16 3.80
CA ALA A 8 -12.98 -10.70 3.71
C ALA A 8 -11.61 -10.20 4.18
N ILE A 9 -11.12 -10.70 5.31
CA ILE A 9 -9.80 -10.36 5.84
C ILE A 9 -8.69 -10.74 4.86
N GLU A 10 -8.68 -11.98 4.37
CA GLU A 10 -7.66 -12.47 3.42
C GLU A 10 -7.63 -11.62 2.15
N MET A 11 -8.81 -11.32 1.58
CA MET A 11 -8.93 -10.49 0.39
C MET A 11 -8.40 -9.07 0.64
N ILE A 12 -8.79 -8.42 1.74
CA ILE A 12 -8.37 -7.05 2.06
C ILE A 12 -6.84 -7.01 2.27
N GLN A 13 -6.29 -7.94 3.05
CA GLN A 13 -4.85 -8.04 3.28
C GLN A 13 -4.07 -8.27 1.97
N HIS A 14 -4.62 -9.09 1.07
CA HIS A 14 -4.04 -9.29 -0.25
C HIS A 14 -4.00 -7.99 -1.06
N GLN A 15 -5.08 -7.20 -1.06
CA GLN A 15 -5.09 -5.91 -1.76
C GLN A 15 -4.12 -4.90 -1.14
N ILE A 16 -4.06 -4.79 0.20
CA ILE A 16 -3.08 -3.95 0.90
C ILE A 16 -1.64 -4.33 0.48
N THR A 17 -1.35 -5.63 0.40
CA THR A 17 -0.03 -6.12 -0.05
C THR A 17 0.28 -5.70 -1.50
N ARG A 18 -0.74 -5.62 -2.36
CA ARG A 18 -0.58 -5.16 -3.75
C ARG A 18 -0.32 -3.66 -3.84
N VAL A 19 -0.85 -2.85 -2.93
CA VAL A 19 -0.55 -1.40 -2.84
C VAL A 19 0.96 -1.17 -2.71
N CYS A 20 1.66 -1.99 -1.92
CA CYS A 20 3.13 -1.93 -1.79
C CYS A 20 3.88 -2.15 -3.10
N LYS A 21 3.27 -2.79 -4.11
CA LYS A 21 3.91 -3.07 -5.40
C LYS A 21 3.47 -2.12 -6.50
N SER A 22 2.41 -1.33 -6.27
CA SER A 22 1.82 -0.47 -7.30
C SER A 22 2.68 0.76 -7.61
N ALA A 23 2.66 1.19 -8.87
CA ALA A 23 3.19 2.48 -9.29
C ALA A 23 2.23 3.65 -8.99
N CYS A 24 0.96 3.37 -8.67
CA CYS A 24 0.02 4.34 -8.11
C CYS A 24 -0.69 3.65 -6.94
N PRO A 25 -0.25 3.88 -5.69
CA PRO A 25 -0.85 3.23 -4.54
C PRO A 25 -2.30 3.71 -4.37
N ASP A 26 -3.25 2.85 -4.71
CA ASP A 26 -4.69 3.12 -4.68
C ASP A 26 -5.24 2.84 -3.28
N ALA A 27 -5.02 3.81 -2.39
CA ALA A 27 -5.48 3.75 -1.02
C ALA A 27 -7.01 3.79 -0.94
N ASP A 28 -7.62 4.65 -1.76
CA ASP A 28 -9.06 4.90 -1.78
C ASP A 28 -9.85 3.63 -2.14
N PHE A 29 -9.34 2.81 -3.06
CA PHE A 29 -9.94 1.50 -3.35
C PHE A 29 -9.91 0.54 -2.16
N CYS A 30 -8.78 0.45 -1.46
CA CYS A 30 -8.64 -0.43 -0.30
C CYS A 30 -9.47 0.05 0.88
N GLU A 31 -9.53 1.37 1.11
CA GLU A 31 -10.41 1.99 2.09
C GLU A 31 -11.88 1.68 1.80
N GLY A 32 -12.31 1.85 0.55
CA GLY A 32 -13.68 1.51 0.13
C GLY A 32 -14.01 0.03 0.34
N LEU A 33 -13.06 -0.88 0.10
CA LEU A 33 -13.23 -2.32 0.38
C LEU A 33 -13.39 -2.62 1.87
N ILE A 34 -12.60 -1.97 2.73
CA ILE A 34 -12.69 -2.11 4.19
C ILE A 34 -14.06 -1.63 4.67
N GLN A 35 -14.45 -0.41 4.28
CA GLN A 35 -15.74 0.18 4.66
C GLN A 35 -16.94 -0.66 4.18
N ALA A 36 -16.88 -1.22 2.98
CA ALA A 36 -17.92 -2.09 2.46
C ALA A 36 -18.09 -3.37 3.29
N ASN A 37 -17.00 -3.98 3.75
CA ASN A 37 -17.06 -5.19 4.56
C ASN A 37 -17.51 -4.91 6.01
N VAL A 38 -17.23 -3.73 6.55
CA VAL A 38 -17.84 -3.25 7.81
C VAL A 38 -19.35 -3.09 7.63
N GLY A 39 -19.79 -2.41 6.57
CA GLY A 39 -21.22 -2.17 6.31
C GLY A 39 -22.03 -3.46 6.07
N GLN A 40 -21.38 -4.52 5.59
CA GLN A 40 -21.98 -5.85 5.42
C GLN A 40 -21.90 -6.72 6.69
N GLY A 41 -21.24 -6.26 7.75
CA GLY A 41 -21.04 -7.03 8.97
C GLY A 41 -20.08 -8.22 8.82
N HIS A 42 -19.25 -8.23 7.78
CA HIS A 42 -18.24 -9.27 7.57
C HIS A 42 -17.01 -9.07 8.47
N ILE A 43 -16.71 -7.82 8.84
CA ILE A 43 -15.63 -7.46 9.75
C ILE A 43 -16.15 -6.45 10.78
N SER A 44 -15.58 -6.46 11.97
CA SER A 44 -15.90 -5.52 13.04
C SER A 44 -15.29 -4.15 12.77
N THR A 45 -15.78 -3.14 13.48
CA THR A 45 -15.20 -1.80 13.45
C THR A 45 -13.76 -1.80 13.96
N GLU A 46 -13.46 -2.60 14.98
CA GLU A 46 -12.11 -2.74 15.56
C GLU A 46 -11.13 -3.31 14.53
N GLU A 47 -11.53 -4.40 13.85
CA GLU A 47 -10.75 -5.01 12.76
C GLU A 47 -10.54 -4.04 11.60
N SER A 48 -11.54 -3.19 11.30
CA SER A 48 -11.40 -2.17 10.27
C SER A 48 -10.33 -1.12 10.60
N VAL A 49 -10.17 -0.74 11.88
CA VAL A 49 -9.13 0.21 12.30
C VAL A 49 -7.74 -0.41 12.07
N GLU A 50 -7.55 -1.68 12.43
CA GLU A 50 -6.29 -2.38 12.19
C GLU A 50 -5.94 -2.48 10.71
N LEU A 51 -6.93 -2.81 9.86
CA LEU A 51 -6.76 -2.88 8.41
C LEU A 51 -6.47 -1.51 7.79
N MET A 52 -7.11 -0.45 8.28
CA MET A 52 -6.85 0.93 7.84
C MET A 52 -5.44 1.38 8.23
N GLN A 53 -4.97 1.04 9.43
CA GLN A 53 -3.60 1.32 9.86
C GLN A 53 -2.60 0.59 8.96
N ALA A 54 -2.81 -0.70 8.69
CA ALA A 54 -1.96 -1.49 7.79
C ALA A 54 -1.92 -0.90 6.37
N LEU A 55 -3.04 -0.38 5.87
CA LEU A 55 -3.12 0.32 4.58
C LEU A 55 -2.28 1.60 4.58
N VAL A 56 -2.39 2.44 5.61
CA VAL A 56 -1.61 3.68 5.74
C VAL A 56 -0.11 3.38 5.76
N ASP A 57 0.30 2.35 6.50
CA ASP A 57 1.69 1.92 6.60
C ASP A 57 2.23 1.41 5.25
N ALA A 58 1.43 0.61 4.53
CA ALA A 58 1.75 0.13 3.20
C ALA A 58 1.94 1.26 2.18
N VAL A 59 1.01 2.23 2.14
CA VAL A 59 1.09 3.41 1.27
C VAL A 59 2.32 4.25 1.60
N SER A 60 2.58 4.48 2.88
CA SER A 60 3.72 5.28 3.35
C SER A 60 5.06 4.62 3.05
N ALA A 61 5.16 3.29 3.22
CA ALA A 61 6.33 2.51 2.83
C ALA A 61 6.60 2.63 1.33
N ARG A 62 5.57 2.46 0.50
CA ARG A 62 5.71 2.56 -0.96
C ARG A 62 6.10 3.97 -1.42
N ARG A 63 5.54 5.02 -0.82
CA ARG A 63 5.93 6.40 -1.11
C ARG A 63 7.41 6.64 -0.80
N ARG A 64 7.89 6.18 0.36
CA ARG A 64 9.31 6.28 0.75
C ARG A 64 10.23 5.55 -0.22
N GLU A 65 9.88 4.32 -0.59
CA GLU A 65 10.65 3.54 -1.55
C GLU A 65 10.77 4.25 -2.91
N ARG A 66 9.68 4.82 -3.43
CA ARG A 66 9.71 5.57 -4.69
C ARG A 66 10.52 6.86 -4.60
N GLN A 67 10.48 7.55 -3.47
CA GLN A 67 11.32 8.73 -3.24
C GLN A 67 12.81 8.35 -3.26
N GLN A 68 13.18 7.24 -2.62
CA GLN A 68 14.56 6.71 -2.63
C GLN A 68 14.99 6.30 -4.04
N GLN A 69 14.16 5.57 -4.78
CA GLN A 69 14.43 5.19 -6.16
C GLN A 69 14.62 6.41 -7.07
N SER A 70 13.76 7.43 -6.92
CA SER A 70 13.87 8.68 -7.68
C SER A 70 15.17 9.44 -7.35
N ALA A 71 15.56 9.50 -6.08
CA ALA A 71 16.82 10.12 -5.67
C ALA A 71 18.03 9.37 -6.23
N ALA A 72 18.04 8.04 -6.16
CA ALA A 72 19.09 7.21 -6.72
C ALA A 72 19.20 7.36 -8.25
N GLN A 73 18.07 7.45 -8.96
CA GLN A 73 18.05 7.71 -10.40
C GLN A 73 18.63 9.09 -10.75
N ARG A 74 18.30 10.13 -9.98
CA ARG A 74 18.88 11.46 -10.18
C ARG A 74 20.39 11.46 -9.95
N LEU A 75 20.87 10.77 -8.90
CA LEU A 75 22.30 10.64 -8.62
C LEU A 75 23.03 9.90 -9.76
N ALA A 76 22.51 8.76 -10.19
CA ALA A 76 23.09 7.99 -11.28
C ALA A 76 23.08 8.75 -12.62
N ALA A 77 22.06 9.58 -12.88
CA ALA A 77 22.02 10.45 -14.06
C ALA A 77 23.10 11.54 -14.00
N TYR A 78 23.28 12.17 -12.82
CA TYR A 78 24.32 13.16 -12.59
C TYR A 78 25.72 12.57 -12.77
N GLU A 79 26.00 11.40 -12.19
CA GLU A 79 27.28 10.69 -12.33
C GLU A 79 27.58 10.32 -13.78
N ARG A 80 26.57 9.90 -14.57
CA ARG A 80 26.79 9.66 -16.01
C ARG A 80 27.09 10.92 -16.79
N GLN A 81 26.45 12.04 -16.44
CA GLN A 81 26.59 13.31 -17.17
C GLN A 81 27.91 14.01 -16.84
N TYR A 82 28.36 13.96 -15.59
CA TYR A 82 29.50 14.75 -15.09
C TYR A 82 30.66 13.91 -14.55
N GLY A 83 30.42 12.66 -14.15
CA GLY A 83 31.46 11.75 -13.66
C GLY A 83 32.29 11.08 -14.77
N ARG A 84 31.93 11.25 -16.05
CA ARG A 84 32.71 10.79 -17.20
C ARG A 84 33.73 11.82 -17.71
N ALA A 85 33.81 13.00 -17.08
CA ALA A 85 34.66 14.12 -17.49
C ALA A 85 35.99 14.22 -16.69
N SER A 86 36.38 13.17 -15.98
CA SER A 86 37.65 13.08 -15.23
C SER A 86 38.44 11.85 -15.64
#